data_AF-A0A920N8K6-F1
#
_entry.id   AF-A0A920N8K6-F1
#
_cell.length_a   1.000
_cell.length_b   1.000
_cell.length_c   1.000
_cell.angle_alpha   90.00
_cell.angle_beta   90.00
_cell.angle_gamma   90.00
#
_symmetry.space_group_name_H-M   'P 1'
#
loop_
_entity.id
_entity.type
_entity.pdbx_description
1 polymer ?
#
loop_
_entity_poly.entity_id
_entity_poly.type
_entity_poly.pdbx_seq_one_letter_code
_entity_poly.pdbx_strand_id
1 'polypeptide(L)'
;MIIGNRRDRYRKTPVEDGFDVSPISEVVPRADILIIAIPDEIQQQVYEKHIRDHLRPGQVMDFASSYGIRFECIVPPDDIDVVMMSPRAMGVTVREAYEADKGVPGFVAVWQDVSGKARQVALALAKAVGCTRAGVFECRFEGESDINLLGEQGLWPCSPRHCC
;
A
#
# COMPACT_ATOMS: atom_id res chain seq x y z
N MET A 1 9.37 -12.89 0.95
CA MET A 1 8.99 -11.49 1.28
C MET A 1 9.99 -10.99 2.31
N ILE A 2 10.52 -9.79 2.13
CA ILE A 2 11.46 -9.14 3.07
C ILE A 2 10.75 -7.89 3.56
N ILE A 3 10.87 -7.59 4.86
CA ILE A 3 10.24 -6.41 5.46
C ILE A 3 11.30 -5.35 5.73
N GLY A 4 11.13 -4.19 5.11
CA GLY A 4 11.88 -2.99 5.43
C GLY A 4 11.25 -2.30 6.63
N ASN A 5 11.93 -2.28 7.78
CA ASN A 5 11.46 -1.50 8.92
C ASN A 5 12.60 -0.74 9.60
N ARG A 6 12.26 0.39 10.24
CA ARG A 6 13.17 1.10 11.14
C ARG A 6 13.41 0.26 12.40
N ARG A 7 14.45 0.62 13.15
CA ARG A 7 14.68 0.07 14.49
C ARG A 7 13.71 0.73 15.49
N ASP A 8 12.45 0.33 15.42
CA ASP A 8 11.39 0.77 16.33
C ASP A 8 10.59 -0.40 16.89
N ARG A 9 9.56 -0.10 17.69
CA ARG A 9 8.72 -1.12 18.34
C ARG A 9 7.99 -2.04 17.35
N TYR A 10 7.72 -1.55 16.12
CA TYR A 10 7.01 -2.32 15.10
C TYR A 10 7.89 -3.39 14.45
N ARG A 11 9.21 -3.37 14.69
CA ARG A 11 10.14 -4.39 14.20
C ARG A 11 9.92 -5.75 14.86
N LYS A 12 9.36 -5.78 16.08
CA LYS A 12 9.22 -7.00 16.87
C LYS A 12 8.27 -8.01 16.21
N THR A 13 7.06 -7.57 15.87
CA THR A 13 6.00 -8.42 15.29
C THR A 13 6.43 -9.18 14.04
N PRO A 14 6.95 -8.54 12.97
CA PRO A 14 7.35 -9.27 11.76
C PRO A 14 8.51 -10.27 12.01
N VAL A 15 9.38 -10.01 12.99
CA VAL A 15 10.43 -10.97 13.37
C VAL A 15 9.82 -12.19 14.07
N GLU A 16 8.86 -11.97 14.98
CA GLU A 16 8.13 -13.06 15.66
C GLU A 16 7.28 -13.87 14.68
N ASP A 17 6.74 -13.23 13.64
CA ASP A 17 6.02 -13.87 12.53
C ASP A 17 6.96 -14.60 11.54
N GLY A 18 8.28 -14.53 11.74
CA GLY A 18 9.26 -15.28 10.95
C GLY A 18 9.73 -14.62 9.66
N PHE A 19 9.51 -13.31 9.48
CA PHE A 19 9.99 -12.56 8.31
C PHE A 19 11.46 -12.13 8.45
N ASP A 20 12.16 -12.03 7.31
CA ASP A 20 13.44 -11.34 7.23
C ASP A 20 13.20 -9.83 7.34
N VAL A 21 13.73 -9.20 8.39
CA VAL A 21 13.53 -7.78 8.69
C VAL A 21 14.86 -7.02 8.68
N SER A 22 15.02 -6.20 7.64
CA SER A 22 16.21 -5.39 7.37
C SER A 22 15.87 -3.88 7.32
N PRO A 23 16.86 -2.98 7.41
CA PRO A 23 16.63 -1.55 7.20
C PRO A 23 16.00 -1.25 5.83
N ILE A 24 15.12 -0.26 5.76
CA ILE A 24 14.39 0.11 4.53
C ILE A 24 15.34 0.31 3.35
N SER A 25 16.43 1.06 3.54
CA SER A 25 17.46 1.32 2.52
C SER A 25 18.15 0.07 1.96
N GLU A 26 18.16 -1.03 2.72
CA GLU A 26 18.73 -2.31 2.28
C GLU A 26 17.70 -3.18 1.54
N VAL A 27 16.41 -2.94 1.76
CA VAL A 27 15.28 -3.72 1.19
C VAL A 27 14.76 -3.12 -0.11
N VAL A 28 14.90 -1.81 -0.31
CA VAL A 28 14.46 -1.10 -1.53
C VAL A 28 15.24 -1.53 -2.79
N PRO A 29 16.59 -1.55 -2.84
CA PRO A 29 17.27 -2.37 -3.86
C PRO A 29 16.96 -3.84 -3.49
N ARG A 30 17.27 -4.91 -4.19
CA ARG A 30 16.71 -6.27 -3.88
C ARG A 30 15.20 -6.45 -4.15
N ALA A 31 14.30 -5.50 -3.82
CA ALA A 31 12.87 -5.67 -4.10
C ALA A 31 12.50 -5.36 -5.56
N ASP A 32 11.67 -6.18 -6.20
CA ASP A 32 11.10 -5.86 -7.52
C ASP A 32 9.78 -5.10 -7.40
N ILE A 33 9.01 -5.41 -6.35
CA ILE A 33 7.77 -4.73 -5.98
C ILE A 33 7.93 -4.22 -4.53
N LEU A 34 7.81 -2.91 -4.36
CA LEU A 34 7.90 -2.22 -3.07
C LEU A 34 6.49 -1.84 -2.62
N ILE A 35 6.00 -2.45 -1.54
CA ILE A 35 4.69 -2.16 -0.96
C ILE A 35 4.87 -1.17 0.18
N ILE A 36 4.32 0.04 0.01
CA ILE A 36 4.35 1.12 1.01
C ILE A 36 3.09 1.04 1.87
N ALA A 37 3.25 0.47 3.07
CA ALA A 37 2.20 0.29 4.06
C ALA A 37 2.58 0.95 5.41
N ILE A 38 2.94 2.23 5.35
CA ILE A 38 3.25 3.07 6.52
C ILE A 38 2.27 4.25 6.60
N PRO A 39 2.10 4.88 7.77
CA PRO A 39 1.16 6.00 7.93
C PRO A 39 1.43 7.14 6.95
N ASP A 40 0.38 7.66 6.33
CA ASP A 40 0.44 8.67 5.26
C ASP A 40 1.24 9.92 5.69
N GLU A 41 1.12 10.34 6.95
CA GLU A 41 1.78 11.52 7.49
C GLU A 41 3.31 11.41 7.58
N ILE A 42 3.87 10.19 7.58
CA ILE A 42 5.32 9.98 7.59
C ILE A 42 5.87 9.49 6.26
N GLN A 43 5.01 9.18 5.28
CA GLN A 43 5.44 8.58 4.01
C GLN A 43 6.45 9.46 3.27
N GLN A 44 6.21 10.78 3.16
CA GLN A 44 7.14 11.71 2.51
C GLN A 44 8.52 11.68 3.16
N GLN A 45 8.58 11.75 4.50
CA GLN A 45 9.85 11.73 5.22
C GLN A 45 10.60 10.41 5.00
N VAL A 46 9.90 9.28 5.04
CA VAL A 46 10.51 7.96 4.83
C VAL A 46 10.97 7.79 3.37
N TYR A 47 10.17 8.27 2.42
CA TYR A 47 10.51 8.25 1.01
C TYR A 47 11.84 8.97 0.74
N GLU A 48 11.94 10.23 1.17
CA GLU A 48 13.14 11.04 0.96
C GLU A 48 14.37 10.49 1.68
N LYS A 49 14.22 9.95 2.90
CA LYS A 49 15.37 9.50 3.70
C LYS A 49 15.85 8.09 3.40
N HIS A 50 14.97 7.21 2.93
CA HIS A 50 15.22 5.77 2.94
C HIS A 50 14.83 5.04 1.65
N ILE A 51 14.10 5.66 0.73
CA ILE A 51 13.59 4.98 -0.47
C ILE A 51 14.16 5.62 -1.74
N ARG A 52 14.01 6.93 -1.89
CA ARG A 52 14.29 7.67 -3.14
C ARG A 52 15.63 7.30 -3.78
N ASP A 53 16.72 7.40 -3.03
CA ASP A 53 18.09 7.17 -3.53
C ASP A 53 18.44 5.69 -3.74
N HIS A 54 17.55 4.78 -3.37
CA HIS A 54 17.76 3.34 -3.44
C HIS A 54 16.87 2.64 -4.48
N LEU A 55 15.96 3.40 -5.11
CA LEU A 55 15.13 2.90 -6.21
C LEU A 55 15.98 2.51 -7.41
N ARG A 56 15.46 1.57 -8.19
CA ARG A 56 16.08 1.02 -9.39
C ARG A 56 15.09 1.09 -10.56
N PRO A 57 15.57 1.34 -11.78
CA PRO A 57 14.73 1.31 -12.97
C PRO A 57 13.95 -0.01 -13.08
N GLY A 58 12.69 0.09 -13.50
CA GLY A 58 11.80 -1.06 -13.72
C GLY A 58 11.20 -1.68 -12.47
N GLN A 59 11.41 -1.09 -11.29
CA GLN A 59 10.67 -1.49 -10.08
C GLN A 59 9.19 -1.11 -10.16
N VAL A 60 8.40 -1.71 -9.26
CA VAL A 60 7.01 -1.30 -9.02
C VAL A 60 6.90 -0.75 -7.60
N MET A 61 6.29 0.42 -7.45
CA MET A 61 5.92 0.97 -6.16
C MET A 61 4.40 0.90 -5.98
N ASP A 62 3.96 0.12 -5.00
CA ASP A 62 2.56 -0.08 -4.63
C ASP A 62 2.23 0.68 -3.34
N PHE A 63 1.07 1.34 -3.32
CA PHE A 63 0.56 2.04 -2.15
C PHE A 63 -0.75 1.44 -1.66
N ALA A 64 -0.94 1.42 -0.34
CA ALA A 64 -2.22 1.04 0.29
C ALA A 64 -3.24 2.20 0.35
N SER A 65 -2.79 3.43 0.11
CA SER A 65 -3.56 4.69 0.08
C SER A 65 -2.99 5.57 -1.02
N SER A 66 -3.83 6.24 -1.80
CA SER A 66 -3.37 7.14 -2.87
C SER A 66 -2.82 8.48 -2.37
N TYR A 67 -2.94 8.79 -1.07
CA TYR A 67 -2.67 10.12 -0.49
C TYR A 67 -1.31 10.70 -0.90
N GLY A 68 -0.23 9.94 -0.67
CA GLY A 68 1.14 10.43 -0.88
C GLY A 68 1.43 10.83 -2.34
N ILE A 69 0.85 10.11 -3.30
CA ILE A 69 0.97 10.40 -4.73
C ILE A 69 -0.01 11.50 -5.14
N ARG A 70 -1.28 11.40 -4.71
CA ARG A 70 -2.37 12.32 -5.09
C ARG A 70 -2.10 13.78 -4.70
N PHE A 71 -1.48 13.99 -3.55
CA PHE A 71 -1.15 15.33 -3.04
C PHE A 71 0.32 15.70 -3.29
N GLU A 72 1.01 14.98 -4.19
CA GLU A 72 2.39 15.26 -4.60
C GLU A 72 3.40 15.29 -3.45
N CYS A 73 3.08 14.66 -2.31
CA CYS A 73 4.02 14.48 -1.20
C CYS A 73 5.17 13.53 -1.58
N ILE A 74 4.91 12.62 -2.52
CA ILE A 74 5.88 11.71 -3.12
C ILE A 74 5.82 11.90 -4.62
N VAL A 75 6.97 12.23 -5.21
CA VAL A 75 7.17 12.25 -6.66
C VAL A 75 8.03 11.05 -7.04
N PRO A 76 7.44 9.99 -7.61
CA PRO A 76 8.18 8.82 -8.08
C PRO A 76 9.05 9.19 -9.30
N PRO A 77 10.18 8.49 -9.52
CA PRO A 77 10.94 8.64 -10.76
C PRO A 77 10.14 8.12 -11.97
N ASP A 78 10.49 8.57 -13.17
CA ASP A 78 9.79 8.29 -14.43
C ASP A 78 10.10 6.91 -15.02
N ASP A 79 10.99 6.14 -14.38
CA ASP A 79 11.49 4.85 -14.85
C ASP A 79 10.96 3.64 -14.04
N ILE A 80 9.96 3.85 -13.17
CA ILE A 80 9.31 2.79 -12.39
C ILE A 80 7.79 2.74 -12.62
N ASP A 81 7.15 1.60 -12.35
CA ASP A 81 5.69 1.56 -12.30
C ASP A 81 5.19 2.04 -10.93
N VAL A 82 4.02 2.70 -10.92
CA VAL A 82 3.37 3.17 -9.70
C VAL A 82 1.91 2.72 -9.70
N VAL A 83 1.57 1.90 -8.71
CA VAL A 83 0.26 1.27 -8.59
C VAL A 83 -0.29 1.44 -7.18
N MET A 84 -1.58 1.12 -7.02
CA MET A 84 -2.23 1.09 -5.72
C MET A 84 -3.10 -0.15 -5.65
N MET A 85 -2.96 -0.89 -4.55
CA MET A 85 -3.88 -1.92 -4.11
C MET A 85 -4.36 -1.54 -2.70
N SER A 86 -5.60 -1.07 -2.59
CA SER A 86 -6.19 -0.54 -1.36
C SER A 86 -7.36 -1.43 -0.89
N PRO A 87 -7.15 -2.32 0.10
CA PRO A 87 -8.24 -3.08 0.72
C PRO A 87 -9.19 -2.14 1.46
N ARG A 88 -10.50 -2.33 1.31
CA ARG A 88 -11.53 -1.54 2.00
C ARG A 88 -11.87 -2.12 3.37
N ALA A 89 -10.84 -2.36 4.18
CA ALA A 89 -10.94 -2.86 5.54
C ALA A 89 -9.64 -2.61 6.33
N MET A 90 -9.72 -2.71 7.66
CA MET A 90 -8.54 -2.71 8.53
C MET A 90 -7.63 -3.91 8.22
N GLY A 91 -6.32 -3.74 8.36
CA GLY A 91 -5.35 -4.81 8.06
C GLY A 91 -5.61 -6.12 8.81
N VAL A 92 -6.07 -6.06 10.07
CA VAL A 92 -6.48 -7.24 10.85
C VAL A 92 -7.65 -7.96 10.17
N THR A 93 -8.67 -7.21 9.73
CA THR A 93 -9.83 -7.77 9.02
C THR A 93 -9.46 -8.36 7.67
N VAL A 94 -8.50 -7.75 6.95
CA VAL A 94 -7.96 -8.34 5.70
C VAL A 94 -7.36 -9.71 6.00
N ARG A 95 -6.54 -9.82 7.06
CA ARG A 95 -5.89 -11.07 7.43
C ARG A 95 -6.89 -12.14 7.88
N GLU A 96 -7.80 -11.80 8.78
CA GLU A 96 -8.85 -12.70 9.29
C GLU A 96 -9.73 -13.23 8.15
N ALA A 97 -10.14 -12.34 7.23
CA ALA A 97 -10.92 -12.74 6.06
C ALA A 97 -10.11 -13.69 5.17
N TYR A 98 -8.82 -13.40 4.92
CA TYR A 98 -7.97 -14.24 4.09
C TYR A 98 -7.82 -15.66 4.66
N GLU A 99 -7.60 -15.79 5.98
CA GLU A 99 -7.47 -17.07 6.69
C GLU A 99 -8.78 -17.87 6.69
N ALA A 100 -9.92 -17.18 6.71
CA ALA A 100 -11.25 -17.79 6.59
C ALA A 100 -11.64 -18.15 5.13
N ASP A 101 -10.68 -18.14 4.20
CA ASP A 101 -10.88 -18.30 2.74
C ASP A 101 -11.91 -17.33 2.13
N LYS A 102 -12.05 -16.16 2.76
CA LYS A 102 -12.84 -15.02 2.28
C LYS A 102 -11.89 -13.92 1.80
N GLY A 103 -12.47 -12.81 1.35
CA GLY A 103 -11.75 -11.58 1.02
C GLY A 103 -12.53 -10.37 1.49
N VAL A 104 -11.88 -9.21 1.42
CA VAL A 104 -12.54 -7.91 1.55
C VAL A 104 -12.55 -7.22 0.19
N PRO A 105 -13.54 -6.37 -0.12
CA PRO A 105 -13.49 -5.57 -1.33
C PRO A 105 -12.21 -4.70 -1.37
N GLY A 106 -11.69 -4.44 -2.55
CA GLY A 106 -10.51 -3.59 -2.71
C GLY A 106 -10.58 -2.69 -3.94
N PHE A 107 -9.76 -1.65 -3.94
CA PHE A 107 -9.48 -0.83 -5.11
C PHE A 107 -8.14 -1.17 -5.72
N VAL A 108 -8.07 -1.06 -7.04
CA VAL A 108 -6.82 -1.03 -7.79
C VAL A 108 -6.75 0.23 -8.62
N ALA A 109 -5.57 0.84 -8.70
CA ALA A 109 -5.31 1.97 -9.59
C ALA A 109 -3.88 1.90 -10.13
N VAL A 110 -3.68 2.59 -11.25
CA VAL A 110 -2.37 2.79 -11.87
C VAL A 110 -2.15 4.29 -11.99
N TRP A 111 -1.04 4.77 -11.45
CA TRP A 111 -0.60 6.16 -11.60
C TRP A 111 0.40 6.30 -12.76
N GLN A 112 1.36 5.38 -12.82
CA GLN A 112 2.42 5.37 -13.83
C GLN A 112 2.63 3.94 -14.33
N ASP A 113 2.65 3.74 -15.65
CA ASP A 113 2.89 2.46 -16.32
C ASP A 113 4.03 2.59 -17.32
N VAL A 114 5.25 2.31 -16.86
CA VAL A 114 6.49 2.31 -17.65
C VAL A 114 6.67 0.96 -18.34
N SER A 115 6.30 -0.13 -17.67
CA SER A 115 6.52 -1.50 -18.17
C SER A 115 5.42 -2.01 -19.12
N GLY A 116 4.25 -1.37 -19.13
CA GLY A 116 3.03 -1.88 -19.78
C GLY A 116 2.35 -3.00 -19.01
N LYS A 117 2.79 -3.28 -17.77
CA LYS A 117 2.28 -4.37 -16.91
C LYS A 117 1.75 -3.87 -15.57
N ALA A 118 1.80 -2.56 -15.28
CA ALA A 118 1.42 -2.02 -13.98
C ALA A 118 0.03 -2.48 -13.52
N ARG A 119 -0.96 -2.44 -14.44
CA ARG A 119 -2.32 -2.92 -14.16
C ARG A 119 -2.39 -4.41 -13.80
N GLN A 120 -1.60 -5.25 -14.47
CA GLN A 120 -1.56 -6.69 -14.17
C GLN A 120 -0.92 -6.94 -12.81
N VAL A 121 0.11 -6.17 -12.45
CA VAL A 121 0.74 -6.23 -11.14
C VAL A 121 -0.26 -5.83 -10.04
N ALA A 122 -0.99 -4.72 -10.22
CA ALA A 122 -2.02 -4.29 -9.25
C ALA A 122 -3.09 -5.36 -9.02
N LEU A 123 -3.59 -5.98 -10.09
CA LEU A 123 -4.56 -7.09 -10.00
C LEU A 123 -3.95 -8.35 -9.36
N ALA A 124 -2.68 -8.64 -9.63
CA ALA A 124 -1.97 -9.77 -9.02
C ALA A 124 -1.79 -9.55 -7.51
N LEU A 125 -1.46 -8.33 -7.08
CA LEU A 125 -1.41 -7.95 -5.67
C LEU A 125 -2.78 -8.10 -5.01
N ALA A 126 -3.83 -7.61 -5.66
CA ALA A 126 -5.20 -7.74 -5.14
C ALA A 126 -5.63 -9.21 -5.00
N LYS A 127 -5.19 -10.08 -5.91
CA LYS A 127 -5.39 -11.53 -5.79
C LYS A 127 -4.58 -12.12 -4.65
N ALA A 128 -3.32 -11.72 -4.50
CA ALA A 128 -2.41 -12.22 -3.47
C ALA A 128 -2.91 -11.92 -2.05
N VAL A 129 -3.52 -10.76 -1.83
CA VAL A 129 -4.13 -10.40 -0.53
C VAL A 129 -5.57 -10.91 -0.37
N GLY A 130 -6.10 -11.63 -1.36
CA GLY A 130 -7.43 -12.24 -1.32
C GLY A 130 -8.60 -11.31 -1.65
N CYS A 131 -8.36 -10.03 -1.98
CA CYS A 131 -9.43 -9.07 -2.29
C CYS A 131 -10.27 -9.52 -3.50
N THR A 132 -9.68 -10.23 -4.47
CA THR A 132 -10.41 -10.77 -5.64
C THR A 132 -11.50 -11.77 -5.28
N ARG A 133 -11.50 -12.36 -4.08
CA ARG A 133 -12.56 -13.26 -3.60
C ARG A 133 -13.87 -12.51 -3.31
N ALA A 134 -13.76 -11.25 -2.89
CA ALA A 134 -14.93 -10.40 -2.62
C ALA A 134 -15.26 -9.46 -3.77
N GLY A 135 -14.24 -9.01 -4.51
CA GLY A 135 -14.37 -8.11 -5.64
C GLY A 135 -13.35 -6.98 -5.59
N VAL A 136 -12.84 -6.61 -6.76
CA VAL A 136 -11.86 -5.52 -6.89
C VAL A 136 -12.37 -4.56 -7.96
N PHE A 137 -12.34 -3.27 -7.63
CA PHE A 137 -12.81 -2.21 -8.52
C PHE A 137 -11.64 -1.35 -8.96
N GLU A 138 -11.59 -1.05 -10.24
CA GLU A 138 -10.60 -0.15 -10.80
C GLU A 138 -11.04 1.30 -10.57
N CYS A 139 -10.12 2.13 -10.05
CA CYS A 139 -10.35 3.53 -9.81
C CYS A 139 -9.14 4.38 -10.24
N ARG A 140 -9.24 5.68 -10.01
CA ARG A 140 -8.12 6.61 -10.15
C ARG A 140 -7.59 6.98 -8.76
N PHE A 141 -6.35 7.46 -8.69
CA PHE A 141 -5.74 7.91 -7.44
C PHE A 141 -6.55 9.06 -6.82
N GLU A 142 -7.05 9.99 -7.63
CA GLU A 142 -7.89 11.09 -7.15
C GLU A 142 -9.18 10.56 -6.51
N GLY A 143 -9.85 9.64 -7.20
CA GLY A 143 -11.12 9.09 -6.72
C GLY A 143 -10.98 8.28 -5.43
N GLU A 144 -9.86 7.58 -5.23
CA GLU A 144 -9.63 6.83 -4.00
C GLU A 144 -9.38 7.75 -2.81
N SER A 145 -8.47 8.72 -2.94
CA SER A 145 -8.20 9.71 -1.88
C SER A 145 -9.46 10.48 -1.48
N ASP A 146 -10.22 10.97 -2.47
CA ASP A 146 -11.40 11.79 -2.20
C ASP A 146 -12.47 11.00 -1.44
N ILE A 147 -12.75 9.76 -1.85
CA ILE A 147 -13.73 8.89 -1.19
C ILE A 147 -13.22 8.43 0.18
N ASN A 148 -11.92 8.13 0.31
CA ASN A 148 -11.35 7.67 1.57
C ASN A 148 -11.43 8.77 2.64
N LEU A 149 -10.98 9.99 2.31
CA LEU A 149 -11.02 11.14 3.23
C LEU A 149 -12.46 11.53 3.58
N LEU A 150 -13.38 11.51 2.60
CA LEU A 150 -14.80 11.76 2.87
C LEU A 150 -15.39 10.71 3.81
N GLY A 151 -15.04 9.44 3.63
CA GLY A 151 -15.44 8.34 4.50
C GLY A 151 -14.93 8.53 5.92
N GLU A 152 -13.62 8.74 6.06
CA GLU A 152 -12.91 8.88 7.34
C GLU A 152 -13.31 10.10 8.14
N GLN A 153 -13.53 11.24 7.48
CA GLN A 153 -13.77 12.51 8.15
C GLN A 153 -15.26 12.84 8.26
N GLY A 154 -16.05 12.47 7.25
CA GLY A 154 -17.43 12.91 7.11
C GLY A 154 -18.49 11.86 7.49
N LEU A 155 -18.19 10.57 7.38
CA LEU A 155 -19.20 9.51 7.52
C LEU A 155 -18.94 8.56 8.68
N TRP A 156 -17.73 8.01 8.80
CA TRP A 156 -17.39 7.04 9.84
C TRP A 156 -17.46 7.59 11.27
N PRO A 157 -17.03 8.84 11.55
CA PRO A 157 -17.16 9.42 12.88
C PRO A 157 -18.64 9.60 13.28
N CYS A 158 -19.52 9.81 12.30
CA CYS A 158 -20.97 9.90 12.52
C CYS A 158 -21.66 8.53 12.64
N SER A 159 -20.92 7.43 12.49
CA SER A 159 -21.49 6.09 12.64
C SER A 159 -21.87 5.82 14.11
N PRO A 160 -23.04 5.21 14.38
CA PRO A 160 -23.49 4.90 15.75
C PRO A 160 -22.49 4.08 16.57
N ARG A 161 -21.55 3.36 15.92
CA ARG A 161 -20.50 2.59 16.59
C ARG A 161 -19.38 3.45 17.22
N HIS A 162 -19.25 4.72 16.82
CA HIS A 162 -18.20 5.64 17.28
C HIS A 162 -18.75 6.88 18.00
N CYS A 163 -20.08 7.08 18.01
CA CYS A 163 -20.77 8.17 18.71
C CYS A 163 -21.31 7.80 20.10
N CYS A 164 -20.97 6.63 20.65
CA CYS A 164 -21.31 6.23 22.03
C CYS A 164 -20.06 6.08 22.89
#